data_AF-A0A8T4Q3Z9-F1
#
_entry.id   AF-A0A8T4Q3Z9-F1
#
_cell.length_a   1.000
_cell.length_b   1.000
_cell.length_c   1.000
_cell.angle_alpha   90.00
_cell.angle_beta   90.00
_cell.angle_gamma   90.00
#
_symmetry.space_group_name_H-M   'P 1'
#
loop_
_entity.id
_entity.type
_entity.pdbx_description
1 polymer ?
#
loop_
_entity_poly.entity_id
_entity_poly.type
_entity_poly.pdbx_seq_one_letter_code
_entity_poly.pdbx_strand_id
1 'polypeptide(L)' 'MGKAKNMTMYEKLMALCPCGSKKKYVQCCGKSEPCPCGSGKTALQCCFKSPATHPKVGKAKRK' A
#
# COMPACT_ATOMS: atom_id res chain seq x y z
N MET A 1 -10.11 26.28 -0.59
CA MET A 1 -9.27 25.51 -1.55
C MET A 1 -9.25 24.05 -1.12
N GLY A 2 -10.05 23.21 -1.77
CA GLY A 2 -10.15 21.79 -1.47
C GLY A 2 -8.86 21.06 -1.85
N LYS A 3 -8.15 20.51 -0.85
CA LYS A 3 -7.01 19.63 -1.11
C LYS A 3 -7.54 18.34 -1.71
N ALA A 4 -7.15 18.10 -2.96
CA ALA A 4 -7.46 16.91 -3.73
C ALA A 4 -7.37 15.66 -2.85
N LYS A 5 -8.44 14.84 -2.91
CA LYS A 5 -8.51 13.50 -2.33
C LYS A 5 -7.46 12.63 -3.01
N ASN A 6 -6.22 12.75 -2.55
CA ASN A 6 -5.17 11.77 -2.80
C ASN A 6 -5.69 10.46 -2.20
N MET A 7 -6.32 9.60 -3.01
CA MET A 7 -6.54 8.20 -2.64
C MET A 7 -5.17 7.56 -2.46
N THR A 8 -4.65 7.67 -1.24
CA THR A 8 -3.34 7.13 -0.87
C THR A 8 -3.50 5.63 -0.72
N MET A 9 -2.51 4.86 -1.19
CA MET A 9 -2.46 3.40 -0.96
C MET A 9 -2.63 3.06 0.53
N TYR A 10 -2.27 3.97 1.44
CA TYR A 10 -2.48 3.87 2.89
C TYR A 10 -3.92 3.51 3.29
N GLU A 11 -4.94 4.13 2.69
CA GLU A 11 -6.34 3.87 3.04
C GLU A 11 -6.75 2.44 2.65
N LYS A 12 -6.31 2.00 1.47
CA LYS A 12 -6.51 0.63 0.97
C LYS A 12 -5.79 -0.41 1.83
N LEU A 13 -4.66 -0.02 2.39
CA LEU A 13 -3.82 -0.82 3.29
C LEU A 13 -4.37 -0.88 4.73
N MET A 14 -5.10 0.16 5.16
CA MET A 14 -5.83 0.18 6.43
C MET A 14 -7.18 -0.55 6.36
N ALA A 15 -7.72 -0.78 5.16
CA ALA A 15 -8.93 -1.55 4.97
C ALA A 15 -8.79 -3.00 5.49
N LEU A 16 -9.93 -3.62 5.77
CA LEU A 16 -9.99 -5.02 6.18
C LEU A 16 -9.37 -5.93 5.11
N CYS A 17 -8.59 -6.90 5.56
CA CYS A 17 -7.97 -7.86 4.68
C CYS A 17 -9.06 -8.73 4.03
N PRO A 18 -9.10 -8.87 2.69
CA PRO A 18 -10.12 -9.64 1.99
C PRO A 18 -10.03 -11.15 2.24
N CYS A 19 -8.97 -11.65 2.91
CA CYS A 19 -8.83 -13.05 3.28
C CYS A 19 -9.79 -13.51 4.41
N GLY A 20 -10.69 -12.64 4.89
CA GLY A 20 -11.66 -12.98 5.94
C GLY A 20 -11.09 -12.96 7.37
N SER A 21 -9.82 -12.58 7.56
CA SER A 21 -9.17 -12.55 8.89
C SER A 21 -9.65 -11.43 9.82
N LYS A 22 -10.57 -10.55 9.38
CA LYS A 22 -11.10 -9.39 10.14
C LYS A 22 -10.03 -8.42 10.67
N LYS A 23 -8.79 -8.51 10.17
CA LYS A 23 -7.65 -7.65 10.50
C LYS A 23 -7.37 -6.70 9.36
N LYS A 24 -6.70 -5.57 9.63
CA LYS A 24 -6.23 -4.63 8.60
C LYS A 24 -5.30 -5.35 7.62
N TYR A 25 -5.35 -5.01 6.34
CA TYR A 25 -4.51 -5.64 5.32
C TYR A 25 -3.02 -5.60 5.71
N VAL A 26 -2.51 -4.45 6.17
CA VAL A 26 -1.11 -4.30 6.63
C VAL A 26 -0.72 -5.13 7.86
N GLN A 27 -1.69 -5.55 8.67
CA GLN A 27 -1.47 -6.41 9.84
C GLN A 27 -1.78 -7.88 9.55
N CYS A 28 -2.21 -8.19 8.33
CA CYS A 28 -2.56 -9.52 7.88
C CYS A 28 -1.68 -9.87 6.67
N CYS A 29 -2.24 -9.96 5.46
CA CYS A 29 -1.48 -10.31 4.27
C CYS A 29 -0.39 -9.28 3.94
N GLY A 30 -0.67 -7.98 4.05
CA GLY A 30 0.26 -6.90 3.72
C GLY A 30 1.51 -6.78 4.62
N LYS A 31 1.62 -7.59 5.69
CA LYS A 31 2.83 -7.70 6.49
C LYS A 31 3.87 -8.63 5.85
N SER A 32 3.40 -9.66 5.14
CA SER A 32 4.23 -10.66 4.47
C SER A 32 4.25 -10.49 2.95
N GLU A 33 3.18 -9.93 2.37
CA GLU A 33 3.10 -9.64 0.95
C GLU A 33 3.89 -8.38 0.58
N PRO A 34 4.58 -8.39 -0.58
CA PRO A 34 5.16 -7.19 -1.14
C PRO A 34 4.06 -6.17 -1.40
N CYS A 35 4.41 -4.90 -1.25
CA CYS A 35 3.52 -3.80 -1.53
C CYS A 35 3.06 -3.89 -3.00
N PRO A 36 1.74 -3.80 -3.27
CA PRO A 36 1.20 -3.83 -4.64
C PRO A 36 1.66 -2.63 -5.49
N CYS A 37 2.32 -1.67 -4.86
CA CYS A 37 3.01 -0.58 -5.51
C CYS A 37 4.30 -0.99 -6.24
N GLY A 38 4.79 -2.23 -6.10
CA GLY A 38 5.95 -2.73 -6.84
C GLY A 38 7.31 -2.25 -6.32
N SER A 39 7.38 -1.66 -5.13
CA SER A 39 8.66 -1.19 -4.54
C SER A 39 9.55 -2.30 -3.98
N GLY A 40 9.12 -3.57 -4.01
CA GLY A 40 9.87 -4.70 -3.45
C GLY A 40 9.89 -4.77 -1.91
N LYS A 41 9.31 -3.79 -1.22
CA LYS A 41 9.13 -3.77 0.25
C LYS A 41 7.72 -4.22 0.62
N THR A 42 7.51 -4.77 1.81
CA THR A 42 6.17 -5.14 2.31
C THR A 42 5.28 -3.91 2.46
N ALA A 43 3.96 -4.11 2.38
CA ALA A 43 3.03 -3.00 2.41
C ALA A 43 3.12 -2.16 3.70
N LEU A 44 3.37 -2.81 4.84
CA LEU A 44 3.63 -2.17 6.14
C LEU A 44 4.88 -1.26 6.13
N GLN A 45 5.94 -1.64 5.42
CA GLN A 45 7.19 -0.89 5.35
C GLN A 45 7.29 0.06 4.14
N CYS A 46 6.30 0.06 3.26
CA CYS A 46 6.28 0.86 2.04
C CYS A 46 5.25 2.00 2.13
N CYS A 47 4.15 1.93 1.37
CA CYS A 47 3.10 2.95 1.36
C CYS A 47 2.45 3.18 2.74
N PHE A 48 2.52 2.21 3.66
CA PHE A 48 2.04 2.41 5.03
C PHE A 48 2.99 3.25 5.89
N LYS A 49 4.30 3.11 5.70
CA LYS A 49 5.32 3.80 6.51
C LYS A 49 5.51 5.25 6.08
N SER A 50 5.47 5.53 4.77
CA SER A 50 5.58 6.89 4.25
C SER A 50 4.65 7.13 3.06
N PRO A 51 3.35 7.44 3.30
CA PRO A 51 2.41 7.77 2.23
C PRO A 51 2.75 9.09 1.52
N ALA A 52 3.52 9.98 2.17
CA ALA A 52 3.90 11.29 1.62
C ALA A 52 5.08 11.25 0.63
N THR A 53 5.94 10.22 0.72
CA THR A 53 7.16 10.11 -0.10
C THR A 53 7.13 8.92 -1.05
N HIS A 54 5.96 8.36 -1.36
CA HIS A 54 5.80 7.30 -2.35
C HIS A 54 5.29 7.90 -3.68
N PRO A 55 6.19 8.44 -4.53
CA PRO A 55 5.82 8.79 -5.89
C PRO A 55 5.52 7.50 -6.65
N LYS A 56 4.40 7.52 -7.39
CA LYS A 56 3.90 6.44 -8.25
C LYS A 56 5.05 5.70 -8.91
N VAL A 57 5.27 4.44 -8.51
CA VAL A 57 6.23 3.55 -9.18
C VAL A 57 5.79 3.42 -10.64
N GLY A 58 6.52 4.14 -11.49
CA GLY A 58 6.52 3.95 -12.91
C GLY A 58 6.96 2.53 -13.22
N LYS A 59 6.12 1.87 -14.01
CA LYS A 59 6.27 0.54 -14.63
C LYS A 59 7.74 0.13 -14.83
N ALA A 60 8.20 -0.85 -14.06
CA ALA A 60 9.41 -1.60 -14.43
C ALA A 60 9.07 -2.48 -15.65
N LYS A 61 9.61 -2.04 -16.79
CA LYS A 61 9.58 -2.65 -18.11
C LYS A 61 9.94 -4.14 -18.05
N ARG A 62 8.98 -5.01 -18.38
CA ARG A 62 9.23 -6.39 -18.78
C ARG A 62 10.13 -6.34 -20.03
N LYS A 63 11.28 -6.99 -19.98
CA LYS A 63 12.21 -7.17 -21.11
C LYS A 63 12.04 -8.59 -21.62
#